data_AF-A0AAD8XHJ5-F1
#
_entry.id   AF-A0AAD8XHJ5-F1
#
_cell.length_a   1.000
_cell.length_b   1.000
_cell.length_c   1.000
_cell.angle_alpha   90.00
_cell.angle_beta   90.00
_cell.angle_gamma   90.00
#
_symmetry.space_group_name_H-M   'P 1'
#
loop_
_entity.id
_entity.type
_entity.pdbx_description
1 polymer ?
#
loop_
_entity_poly.entity_id
_entity_poly.type
_entity_poly.pdbx_seq_one_letter_code
_entity_poly.pdbx_strand_id
1 'polypeptide(L)'
;MRYDNWDVLLFPGSGSVPLKEFKTDCSVIPDLESKPASSPGSFGLPVVHGFVPSLLRNMPLTVSIFSWTIPSISNPNQNANLVVFAARVYIDGELVAEDVFNQGRRTPLPISQSLKPNKHGDRDLIRFPAFNEKYLQEYSWNPAASLGRIQVIVTEAVQRDPTTLSLDHIKNVAAFSFCHAPLGR
;
A
#
# COMPACT_ATOMS: atom_id res chain seq x y z
N MET A 1 -0.82 5.67 -9.06
CA MET A 1 -0.27 6.80 -8.28
C MET A 1 1.24 6.67 -8.20
N ARG A 2 1.96 7.80 -8.14
CA ARG A 2 3.43 7.85 -8.14
C ARG A 2 3.96 8.63 -6.95
N TYR A 3 5.02 8.14 -6.32
CA TYR A 3 5.84 8.89 -5.37
C TYR A 3 7.31 8.48 -5.50
N ASP A 4 8.18 9.44 -5.79
CA ASP A 4 9.63 9.20 -5.94
C ASP A 4 9.92 8.02 -6.89
N ASN A 5 10.54 6.94 -6.40
CA ASN A 5 10.89 5.76 -7.18
C ASN A 5 9.73 4.75 -7.36
N TRP A 6 8.57 4.99 -6.74
CA TRP A 6 7.50 4.01 -6.61
C TRP A 6 6.25 4.40 -7.40
N ASP A 7 5.71 3.42 -8.13
CA ASP A 7 4.39 3.47 -8.74
C ASP A 7 3.51 2.36 -8.16
N VAL A 8 2.28 2.72 -7.80
CA VAL A 8 1.26 1.77 -7.35
C VAL A 8 0.01 1.93 -8.21
N LEU A 9 -0.46 0.82 -8.79
CA LEU A 9 -1.61 0.77 -9.67
C LEU A 9 -2.62 -0.27 -9.17
N LEU A 10 -3.91 0.02 -9.36
CA LEU A 10 -5.00 -0.89 -9.05
C LEU A 10 -5.57 -1.49 -10.34
N PHE A 11 -5.75 -2.80 -10.40
CA PHE A 11 -6.32 -3.50 -11.55
C PHE A 11 -7.63 -4.23 -11.16
N PRO A 12 -8.72 -4.02 -11.90
CA PRO A 12 -9.97 -4.75 -11.69
C PRO A 12 -9.85 -6.19 -12.22
N GLY A 13 -10.09 -7.18 -11.36
CA GLY A 13 -10.10 -8.58 -11.75
C GLY A 13 -8.77 -9.05 -12.35
N SER A 14 -8.87 -9.76 -13.48
CA SER A 14 -7.74 -10.15 -14.34
C SER A 14 -7.48 -9.16 -15.49
N GLY A 15 -8.01 -7.92 -15.38
CA GLY A 15 -7.87 -6.90 -16.41
C GLY A 15 -6.42 -6.42 -16.58
N SER A 16 -6.08 -6.00 -17.79
CA SER A 16 -4.76 -5.43 -18.14
C SER A 16 -4.71 -3.91 -18.07
N VAL A 17 -5.84 -3.26 -17.77
CA VAL A 17 -5.95 -1.79 -17.71
C VAL A 17 -6.13 -1.37 -16.24
N PRO A 18 -5.24 -0.53 -15.70
CA PRO A 18 -5.39 -0.05 -14.34
C PRO A 18 -6.55 0.93 -14.21
N LEU A 19 -7.11 1.04 -13.01
CA LEU A 19 -8.05 2.08 -12.65
C LEU A 19 -7.36 3.44 -12.80
N LYS A 20 -7.99 4.35 -13.55
CA LYS A 20 -7.47 5.70 -13.73
C LYS A 20 -7.76 6.52 -12.48
N GLU A 21 -6.70 7.03 -11.87
CA GLU A 21 -6.82 7.94 -10.74
C GLU A 21 -7.16 9.36 -11.20
N PHE A 22 -7.81 10.13 -10.32
CA PHE A 22 -8.09 11.54 -10.56
C PHE A 22 -8.01 12.34 -9.25
N LYS A 23 -7.78 13.66 -9.38
CA LYS A 23 -7.53 14.56 -8.24
C LYS A 23 -6.48 14.00 -7.28
N THR A 24 -5.34 13.60 -7.84
CA THR A 24 -4.22 13.09 -7.05
C THR A 24 -3.45 14.24 -6.41
N ASP A 25 -3.15 14.11 -5.13
CA ASP A 25 -2.35 15.07 -4.36
C ASP A 25 -1.46 14.31 -3.35
N CYS A 26 -0.51 15.00 -2.72
CA CYS A 26 0.41 14.43 -1.75
C CYS A 26 0.41 15.25 -0.47
N SER A 27 0.20 14.59 0.67
CA SER A 27 0.31 15.20 1.99
C SER A 27 1.28 14.41 2.85
N VAL A 28 1.80 15.05 3.89
CA VAL A 28 2.71 14.42 4.84
C VAL A 28 2.00 14.28 6.18
N ILE A 29 2.00 13.07 6.75
CA ILE A 29 1.35 12.76 8.04
C ILE A 29 2.38 12.21 9.03
N PRO A 30 2.10 12.18 10.34
CA PRO A 30 2.98 11.50 11.30
C PRO A 30 3.13 10.00 10.97
N ASP A 31 4.37 9.49 10.92
CA ASP A 31 4.64 8.06 10.78
C ASP A 31 4.62 7.38 12.16
N LEU A 32 3.46 6.83 12.54
CA LEU A 32 3.25 6.22 13.86
C LEU A 32 4.04 4.92 14.06
N GLU A 33 4.49 4.27 12.99
CA GLU A 33 5.29 3.04 13.06
C GLU A 33 6.79 3.32 13.03
N SER A 34 7.21 4.58 12.79
CA SER A 34 8.61 4.95 12.86
C SER A 34 9.13 4.84 14.29
N LYS A 35 10.27 4.16 14.48
CA LYS A 35 10.91 4.10 15.80
C LYS A 35 11.34 5.51 16.19
N PRO A 36 10.97 6.01 17.39
CA PRO A 36 11.49 7.27 17.88
C PRO A 36 13.01 7.13 18.05
N ALA A 37 13.77 8.01 17.39
CA ALA A 37 15.22 8.24 17.57
C ALA A 37 16.24 7.60 16.60
N SER A 38 15.93 7.33 15.33
CA SER A 38 16.99 7.00 14.34
C SER A 38 17.44 8.16 13.44
N SER A 39 16.77 9.33 13.45
CA SER A 39 17.25 10.52 12.74
C SER A 39 16.69 11.82 13.32
N PRO A 40 17.52 12.85 13.61
CA PRO A 40 17.02 14.21 13.75
C PRO A 40 16.48 14.65 12.38
N GLY A 41 15.15 14.74 12.25
CA GLY A 41 14.48 15.06 10.99
C GLY A 41 13.58 13.96 10.43
N SER A 42 12.86 13.18 11.26
CA SER A 42 11.74 12.37 10.74
C SER A 42 10.68 13.31 10.17
N PHE A 43 10.66 13.43 8.85
CA PHE A 43 9.79 14.36 8.13
C PHE A 43 8.35 13.87 7.96
N GLY A 44 7.95 12.77 8.60
CA GLY A 44 6.63 12.16 8.45
C GLY A 44 6.52 11.21 7.24
N LEU A 45 5.38 10.54 7.14
CA LEU A 45 5.03 9.61 6.06
C LEU A 45 4.38 10.39 4.91
N PRO A 46 4.99 10.44 3.70
CA PRO A 46 4.32 10.95 2.52
C PRO A 46 3.16 10.02 2.13
N VAL A 47 1.99 10.61 1.92
CA VAL A 47 0.75 9.95 1.51
C VAL A 47 0.27 10.57 0.21
N VAL A 48 0.50 9.84 -0.89
CA VAL A 48 -0.14 10.15 -2.17
C VAL A 48 -1.54 9.63 -2.12
N HIS A 49 -2.50 10.48 -2.42
CA HIS A 49 -3.90 10.16 -2.32
C HIS A 49 -4.66 10.73 -3.50
N GLY A 50 -5.84 10.19 -3.76
CA GLY A 50 -6.69 10.60 -4.86
C GLY A 50 -7.83 9.63 -5.04
N PHE A 51 -8.61 9.84 -6.09
CA PHE A 51 -9.81 9.06 -6.32
C PHE A 51 -9.64 8.02 -7.43
N VAL A 52 -10.35 6.91 -7.31
CA VAL A 52 -10.52 5.88 -8.35
C VAL A 52 -11.99 5.58 -8.55
N PRO A 53 -12.41 5.11 -9.73
CA PRO A 53 -13.79 4.65 -9.92
C PRO A 53 -14.10 3.45 -9.02
N SER A 54 -15.25 3.50 -8.33
CA SER A 54 -15.78 2.37 -7.58
C SER A 54 -16.07 1.18 -8.51
N LEU A 55 -15.65 -0.01 -8.07
CA LEU A 55 -16.03 -1.28 -8.66
C LEU A 55 -17.20 -1.91 -7.89
N LEU A 56 -17.78 -2.98 -8.44
CA LEU A 56 -18.75 -3.77 -7.69
C LEU A 56 -18.08 -4.36 -6.44
N ARG A 57 -18.83 -4.36 -5.33
CA ARG A 57 -18.40 -4.99 -4.09
C ARG A 57 -17.96 -6.44 -4.38
N ASN A 58 -16.86 -6.85 -3.74
CA ASN A 58 -16.30 -8.19 -3.85
C ASN A 58 -15.70 -8.56 -5.21
N MET A 59 -15.63 -7.63 -6.18
CA MET A 59 -14.81 -7.85 -7.37
C MET A 59 -13.36 -8.12 -6.97
N PRO A 60 -12.68 -9.09 -7.60
CA PRO A 60 -11.26 -9.29 -7.33
C PRO A 60 -10.46 -8.04 -7.70
N LEU A 61 -9.43 -7.77 -6.90
CA LEU A 61 -8.54 -6.63 -7.05
C LEU A 61 -7.09 -7.12 -7.10
N THR A 62 -6.32 -6.60 -8.04
CA THR A 62 -4.87 -6.77 -8.06
C THR A 62 -4.21 -5.43 -7.83
N VAL A 63 -3.33 -5.36 -6.83
CA VAL A 63 -2.44 -4.21 -6.61
C VAL A 63 -1.13 -4.51 -7.33
N SER A 64 -0.65 -3.59 -8.15
CA SER A 64 0.65 -3.72 -8.81
C SER A 64 1.60 -2.66 -8.29
N ILE A 65 2.79 -3.08 -7.89
CA ILE A 65 3.81 -2.21 -7.34
C ILE A 65 5.04 -2.23 -8.23
N PHE A 66 5.46 -1.05 -8.65
CA PHE A 66 6.58 -0.87 -9.55
C PHE A 66 7.62 0.04 -8.93
N SER A 67 8.88 -0.30 -9.13
CA SER A 67 10.03 0.48 -8.70
C SER A 67 10.85 0.82 -9.95
N TRP A 68 11.05 2.12 -10.21
CA TRP A 68 11.72 2.61 -11.43
C TRP A 68 13.22 2.26 -11.46
N THR A 69 13.82 2.22 -10.28
CA THR A 69 15.21 1.83 -10.04
C THR A 69 15.29 0.87 -8.86
N ILE A 70 16.47 0.32 -8.59
CA ILE A 70 16.71 -0.51 -7.40
C ILE A 70 16.48 0.37 -6.15
N PRO A 71 15.52 0.04 -5.26
CA PRO A 71 15.25 0.84 -4.06
C PRO A 71 16.50 1.00 -3.19
N SER A 72 16.81 2.19 -2.71
CA SER A 72 17.96 2.45 -1.84
C SER A 72 17.67 2.10 -0.37
N ILE A 73 18.65 1.52 0.34
CA ILE A 73 18.60 1.32 1.79
C ILE A 73 18.84 2.66 2.49
N SER A 74 18.00 3.00 3.47
CA SER A 74 18.08 4.28 4.17
C SER A 74 19.27 4.39 5.12
N ASN A 75 19.64 3.29 5.78
CA ASN A 75 20.79 3.24 6.68
C ASN A 75 21.94 2.44 6.05
N PRO A 76 23.03 3.09 5.59
CA PRO A 76 24.15 2.39 4.94
C PRO A 76 24.92 1.46 5.88
N ASN A 77 24.76 1.60 7.21
CA ASN A 77 25.37 0.69 8.20
C ASN A 77 24.60 -0.63 8.35
N GLN A 78 23.41 -0.73 7.75
CA GLN A 78 22.60 -1.93 7.79
C GLN A 78 23.19 -3.00 6.85
N ASN A 79 23.20 -4.26 7.29
CA ASN A 79 23.57 -5.36 6.41
C ASN A 79 22.53 -5.49 5.29
N ALA A 80 22.92 -5.10 4.07
CA ALA A 80 22.03 -5.06 2.90
C ALA A 80 21.36 -6.40 2.60
N ASN A 81 22.00 -7.53 2.93
CA ASN A 81 21.43 -8.85 2.72
C ASN A 81 20.23 -9.16 3.62
N LEU A 82 20.05 -8.38 4.70
CA LEU A 82 18.93 -8.52 5.63
C LEU A 82 17.84 -7.45 5.40
N VAL A 83 18.10 -6.46 4.54
CA VAL A 83 17.13 -5.39 4.27
C VAL A 83 16.14 -5.84 3.21
N VAL A 84 14.87 -5.73 3.55
CA VAL A 84 13.74 -6.05 2.70
C VAL A 84 12.81 -4.85 2.58
N PHE A 85 12.02 -4.85 1.52
CA PHE A 85 10.89 -3.98 1.35
C PHE A 85 9.61 -4.80 1.49
N ALA A 86 8.60 -4.21 2.12
CA ALA A 86 7.29 -4.80 2.22
C ALA A 86 6.25 -3.87 1.58
N ALA A 87 5.31 -4.49 0.89
CA ALA A 87 4.15 -3.85 0.34
C ALA A 87 2.91 -4.33 1.09
N ARG A 88 2.33 -3.46 1.89
CA ARG A 88 1.19 -3.79 2.75
C ARG A 88 -0.08 -3.14 2.21
N VAL A 89 -1.06 -3.96 1.85
CA VAL A 89 -2.35 -3.53 1.31
C VAL A 89 -3.38 -3.53 2.43
N TYR A 90 -3.98 -2.38 2.67
CA TYR A 90 -5.05 -2.16 3.62
C TYR A 90 -6.34 -1.81 2.89
N ILE A 91 -7.47 -2.31 3.39
CA ILE A 91 -8.80 -1.91 2.93
C ILE A 91 -9.60 -1.53 4.17
N ASP A 92 -10.12 -0.30 4.20
CA ASP A 92 -10.87 0.24 5.34
C ASP A 92 -10.09 0.15 6.67
N GLY A 93 -8.75 0.25 6.61
CA GLY A 93 -7.85 0.15 7.76
C GLY A 93 -7.43 -1.27 8.15
N GLU A 94 -7.99 -2.31 7.53
CA GLU A 94 -7.63 -3.71 7.78
C GLU A 94 -6.49 -4.16 6.84
N LEU A 95 -5.43 -4.78 7.36
CA LEU A 95 -4.38 -5.39 6.55
C LEU A 95 -4.96 -6.63 5.83
N VAL A 96 -5.04 -6.57 4.51
CA VAL A 96 -5.63 -7.64 3.68
C VAL A 96 -4.60 -8.42 2.87
N ALA A 97 -3.46 -7.82 2.52
CA ALA A 97 -2.39 -8.48 1.79
C ALA A 97 -1.02 -7.90 2.14
N GLU A 98 0.02 -8.72 2.04
CA GLU A 98 1.41 -8.31 2.18
C GLU A 98 2.28 -9.10 1.19
N ASP A 99 3.23 -8.43 0.54
CA ASP A 99 4.33 -9.08 -0.18
C ASP A 99 5.66 -8.47 0.27
N VAL A 100 6.63 -9.33 0.56
CA VAL A 100 7.97 -8.98 1.04
C VAL A 100 8.99 -9.29 -0.04
N PHE A 101 9.87 -8.35 -0.33
CA PHE A 101 10.81 -8.44 -1.43
C PHE A 101 12.13 -7.73 -1.17
N ASN A 102 13.22 -8.30 -1.69
CA ASN A 102 14.55 -7.70 -1.62
C ASN A 102 14.74 -6.63 -2.71
N GLN A 103 15.75 -5.76 -2.57
CA GLN A 103 16.09 -4.70 -3.54
C GLN A 103 16.22 -5.18 -4.99
N GLY A 104 16.69 -6.42 -5.20
CA GLY A 104 16.91 -7.00 -6.53
C GLY A 104 15.68 -7.65 -7.18
N ARG A 105 14.52 -7.68 -6.50
CA ARG A 105 13.32 -8.32 -7.06
C ARG A 105 12.80 -7.50 -8.24
N ARG A 106 12.56 -8.17 -9.36
CA ARG A 106 12.02 -7.54 -10.58
C ARG A 106 10.60 -7.07 -10.34
N THR A 107 10.30 -5.85 -10.77
CA THR A 107 8.97 -5.26 -10.75
C THR A 107 8.43 -5.16 -12.20
N PRO A 108 7.10 -5.09 -12.44
CA PRO A 108 6.02 -4.92 -11.46
C PRO A 108 5.74 -6.17 -10.61
N LEU A 109 5.36 -5.94 -9.36
CA LEU A 109 4.96 -6.95 -8.37
C LEU A 109 3.43 -6.97 -8.25
N PRO A 110 2.75 -8.01 -8.78
CA PRO A 110 1.32 -8.16 -8.61
C PRO A 110 0.99 -8.81 -7.25
N ILE A 111 0.14 -8.14 -6.47
CA ILE A 111 -0.39 -8.62 -5.19
C ILE A 111 -1.91 -8.78 -5.37
N SER A 112 -2.36 -10.04 -5.37
CA SER A 112 -3.79 -10.39 -5.57
C SER A 112 -4.32 -11.34 -4.51
N GLN A 113 -3.44 -11.97 -3.72
CA GLN A 113 -3.82 -12.95 -2.71
C GLN A 113 -4.10 -12.25 -1.37
N SER A 114 -5.20 -12.63 -0.74
CA SER A 114 -5.57 -12.19 0.61
C SER A 114 -4.82 -13.00 1.66
N LEU A 115 -4.42 -12.35 2.76
CA LEU A 115 -3.90 -12.99 3.97
C LEU A 115 -4.98 -13.82 4.68
N LYS A 116 -6.24 -13.38 4.60
CA LYS A 116 -7.38 -14.10 5.17
C LYS A 116 -7.85 -15.16 4.16
N PRO A 117 -7.88 -16.45 4.53
CA PRO A 117 -8.44 -17.50 3.68
C PRO A 117 -9.96 -17.31 3.54
N ASN A 118 -10.54 -17.95 2.53
CA ASN A 118 -11.98 -17.97 2.35
C ASN A 118 -12.66 -18.85 3.43
N LYS A 119 -13.99 -18.87 3.43
CA LYS A 119 -14.80 -19.68 4.37
C LYS A 119 -14.55 -21.19 4.32
N HIS A 120 -13.86 -21.68 3.28
CA HIS A 120 -13.50 -23.08 3.08
C HIS A 120 -12.05 -23.38 3.50
N GLY A 121 -11.30 -22.36 3.93
CA GLY A 121 -9.88 -22.48 4.28
C GLY A 121 -8.93 -22.35 3.09
N ASP A 122 -9.43 -22.13 1.88
CA ASP A 122 -8.58 -21.96 0.70
C ASP A 122 -8.06 -20.53 0.58
N ARG A 123 -7.00 -20.36 -0.23
CA ARG A 123 -6.47 -19.03 -0.59
C ARG A 123 -7.58 -18.19 -1.23
N ASP A 124 -7.75 -16.97 -0.73
CA ASP A 124 -8.71 -16.01 -1.29
C ASP A 124 -7.99 -14.88 -2.03
N LEU A 125 -8.75 -14.14 -2.83
CA LEU A 125 -8.28 -12.94 -3.51
C LEU A 125 -8.56 -11.69 -2.68
N ILE A 126 -7.79 -10.63 -2.90
CA ILE A 126 -8.15 -9.30 -2.43
C ILE A 126 -9.45 -8.88 -3.11
N ARG A 127 -10.40 -8.36 -2.32
CA ARG A 127 -11.75 -8.02 -2.76
C ARG A 127 -11.99 -6.53 -2.65
N PHE A 128 -12.57 -5.95 -3.69
CA PHE A 128 -12.92 -4.53 -3.72
C PHE A 128 -13.98 -4.22 -2.63
N PRO A 129 -13.80 -3.13 -1.85
CA PRO A 129 -14.71 -2.79 -0.75
C PRO A 129 -16.11 -2.40 -1.24
N ALA A 130 -17.07 -2.43 -0.33
CA ALA A 130 -18.39 -1.90 -0.59
C ALA A 130 -18.33 -0.37 -0.62
N PHE A 131 -19.00 0.27 -1.58
CA PHE A 131 -19.16 1.71 -1.53
C PHE A 131 -20.09 2.12 -0.39
N ASN A 132 -19.61 3.04 0.43
CA ASN A 132 -20.37 3.65 1.51
C ASN A 132 -20.31 5.17 1.36
N GLU A 133 -21.44 5.76 1.00
CA GLU A 133 -21.57 7.18 0.71
C GLU A 133 -21.16 8.07 1.89
N LYS A 134 -21.27 7.56 3.12
CA LYS A 134 -20.87 8.28 4.32
C LYS A 134 -19.40 8.72 4.28
N TYR A 135 -18.52 7.94 3.66
CA TYR A 135 -17.09 8.28 3.55
C TYR A 135 -16.82 9.46 2.61
N LEU A 136 -17.72 9.77 1.67
CA LEU A 136 -17.64 10.98 0.85
C LEU A 136 -18.29 12.19 1.52
N GLN A 137 -19.21 11.96 2.45
CA GLN A 137 -19.94 12.99 3.18
C GLN A 137 -19.22 13.46 4.46
N GLU A 138 -18.12 12.80 4.86
CA GLU A 138 -17.28 13.29 5.95
C GLU A 138 -16.69 14.67 5.58
N TYR A 139 -17.09 15.68 6.35
CA TYR A 139 -16.88 17.11 6.04
C TYR A 139 -15.42 17.59 6.11
N SER A 140 -14.49 16.79 6.64
CA SER A 140 -13.07 17.13 6.70
C SER A 140 -12.25 16.07 5.99
N TRP A 141 -11.80 16.39 4.77
CA TRP A 141 -10.77 15.63 4.09
C TRP A 141 -9.56 15.41 5.01
N ASN A 142 -9.22 14.15 5.28
CA ASN A 142 -8.09 13.77 6.13
C ASN A 142 -7.16 12.81 5.36
N PRO A 143 -5.91 13.19 5.04
CA PRO A 143 -4.97 12.31 4.35
C PRO A 143 -4.61 11.05 5.17
N ALA A 144 -4.75 11.09 6.50
CA ALA A 144 -4.50 9.96 7.39
C ALA A 144 -5.72 9.02 7.58
N ALA A 145 -6.88 9.32 6.99
CA ALA A 145 -8.04 8.45 7.12
C ALA A 145 -7.84 7.12 6.36
N SER A 146 -8.40 6.05 6.94
CA SER A 146 -8.32 4.70 6.38
C SER A 146 -9.65 4.15 5.88
N LEU A 147 -10.78 4.67 6.38
CA LEU A 147 -12.12 4.22 5.98
C LEU A 147 -12.50 4.72 4.57
N GLY A 148 -13.11 3.85 3.78
CA GLY A 148 -13.48 4.13 2.39
C GLY A 148 -12.28 4.13 1.44
N ARG A 149 -11.15 3.55 1.85
CA ARG A 149 -9.90 3.61 1.11
C ARG A 149 -9.25 2.25 0.95
N ILE A 150 -8.64 2.08 -0.20
CA ILE A 150 -7.62 1.05 -0.43
C ILE A 150 -6.28 1.76 -0.22
N GLN A 151 -5.50 1.35 0.76
CA GLN A 151 -4.18 1.94 1.04
C GLN A 151 -3.08 0.92 0.77
N VAL A 152 -1.98 1.37 0.18
CA VAL A 152 -0.78 0.57 0.00
C VAL A 152 0.37 1.29 0.66
N ILE A 153 1.01 0.67 1.65
CA ILE A 153 2.16 1.21 2.35
C ILE A 153 3.40 0.44 1.91
N VAL A 154 4.40 1.16 1.41
CA VAL A 154 5.72 0.62 1.12
C VAL A 154 6.59 0.86 2.35
N THR A 155 7.18 -0.21 2.88
CA THR A 155 7.95 -0.19 4.13
C THR A 155 9.33 -0.75 3.90
N GLU A 156 10.34 -0.12 4.48
CA GLU A 156 11.69 -0.67 4.59
C GLU A 156 11.83 -1.36 5.95
N ALA A 157 12.32 -2.60 5.95
CA ALA A 157 12.44 -3.40 7.16
C ALA A 157 13.67 -4.32 7.13
N VAL A 158 13.99 -4.90 8.28
CA VAL A 158 15.01 -5.95 8.41
C VAL A 158 14.33 -7.29 8.61
N GLN A 159 14.66 -8.27 7.79
CA GLN A 159 14.28 -9.66 7.99
C GLN A 159 15.52 -10.46 8.39
N ARG A 160 15.64 -10.78 9.69
CA ARG A 160 16.79 -11.55 10.20
C ARG A 160 16.67 -13.04 9.92
N ASP A 161 15.45 -13.55 9.93
CA ASP A 161 15.14 -14.94 9.65
C ASP A 161 14.05 -15.02 8.57
N PRO A 162 14.39 -15.47 7.34
CA PRO A 162 13.43 -15.64 6.25
C PRO A 162 12.30 -16.63 6.54
N THR A 163 12.48 -17.52 7.52
CA THR A 163 11.46 -18.49 7.94
C THR A 163 10.43 -17.87 8.88
N THR A 164 10.74 -16.72 9.47
CA THR A 164 9.81 -15.95 10.30
C THR A 164 9.07 -14.92 9.46
N LEU A 165 7.77 -14.75 9.75
CA LEU A 165 6.94 -13.69 9.17
C LEU A 165 7.16 -12.33 9.86
N SER A 166 8.06 -12.25 10.86
CA SER A 166 8.29 -11.00 11.60
C SER A 166 9.29 -10.11 10.87
N LEU A 167 8.90 -8.86 10.65
CA LEU A 167 9.74 -7.81 10.09
C LEU A 167 10.09 -6.78 11.16
N ASP A 168 11.38 -6.45 11.28
CA ASP A 168 11.81 -5.33 12.08
C ASP A 168 11.70 -4.05 11.26
N HIS A 169 10.61 -3.30 11.43
CA HIS A 169 10.37 -2.07 10.67
C HIS A 169 11.49 -1.05 10.90
N ILE A 170 12.00 -0.50 9.80
CA ILE A 170 12.94 0.64 9.80
C ILE A 170 12.13 1.94 9.65
N LYS A 171 11.36 2.04 8.56
CA LYS A 171 10.51 3.20 8.26
C LYS A 171 9.43 2.87 7.23
N ASN A 172 8.37 3.66 7.20
CA ASN A 172 7.51 3.73 6.03
C ASN A 172 8.10 4.69 4.98
N VAL A 173 8.15 4.21 3.73
CA VAL A 173 8.74 4.96 2.60
C VAL A 173 7.71 5.90 2.01
N ALA A 174 6.52 5.37 1.69
CA ALA A 174 5.38 6.11 1.18
C ALA A 174 4.09 5.31 1.37
N ALA A 175 2.97 6.02 1.47
CA ALA A 175 1.63 5.46 1.40
C ALA A 175 0.89 5.96 0.16
N PHE A 176 0.11 5.07 -0.44
CA PHE A 176 -0.73 5.34 -1.60
C PHE A 176 -2.19 5.06 -1.22
N SER A 177 -3.03 6.08 -1.19
CA SER A 177 -4.37 6.04 -0.63
C SER A 177 -5.43 6.31 -1.71
N PHE A 178 -6.11 5.26 -2.13
CA PHE A 178 -7.11 5.29 -3.20
C PHE A 178 -8.51 5.41 -2.58
N CYS A 179 -9.10 6.59 -2.64
CA CYS A 179 -10.49 6.83 -2.30
C CYS A 179 -11.37 6.38 -3.47
N HIS A 180 -12.20 5.36 -3.28
CA HIS A 180 -13.08 4.95 -4.38
C HIS A 180 -14.38 5.75 -4.36
N ALA A 181 -14.72 6.34 -5.50
CA ALA A 181 -15.92 7.13 -5.67
C ALA A 181 -16.75 6.59 -6.84
N PRO A 182 -18.09 6.55 -6.72
CA PRO A 182 -18.95 6.23 -7.84
C PRO A 182 -18.75 7.28 -8.92
N LEU A 183 -18.54 6.83 -10.15
CA LEU A 183 -18.70 7.71 -11.30
C LEU A 183 -20.20 8.04 -11.36
N GLY A 184 -20.55 9.31 -11.18
CA GLY A 184 -21.94 9.76 -11.33
C GLY A 184 -22.52 9.23 -12.64
N ARG A 185 -23.74 8.70 -12.58
CA ARG A 185 -24.53 8.42 -13.78
C ARG A 185 -25.06 9.74 -14.35
#